data_AF-A0A1Y5SSQ7-F1
#
_entry.id   AF-A0A1Y5SSQ7-F1
#
_cell.length_a   1.000
_cell.length_b   1.000
_cell.length_c   1.000
_cell.angle_alpha   90.00
_cell.angle_beta   90.00
_cell.angle_gamma   90.00
#
_symmetry.space_group_name_H-M   'P 1'
#
loop_
_entity.id
_entity.type
_entity.pdbx_description
1 polymer ?
#
loop_
_entity_poly.entity_id
_entity_poly.type
_entity_poly.pdbx_seq_one_letter_code
_entity_poly.pdbx_strand_id
1 'polypeptide(L)'
;MPNATPNEVLKYIQEAYHKYYDSAFWMRDGALMAERRELLAEPGLTAQEILLEAVLAYPSAVPVAEACEEAGLPPSVAEHLGRVVFGENYSLRKHQAQSLVTSLAPNDAPTRNVVVTSGTGSGKTESFLVPVIARLLAERLGSVGSGTLNQWWERPWSQETHWNGIRSGIIGGPTPAVRALLLYPTNALVEDQVARLRRAAFRAKAIHGQPLFYFGRYTGATPGGTFFPRS
;
A
#
# COMPACT_ATOMS: atom_id res chain seq x y z
N MET A 1 -17.25 -23.17 -6.91
CA MET A 1 -17.98 -23.61 -5.71
C MET A 1 -18.36 -22.37 -4.91
N PRO A 2 -19.60 -21.87 -4.97
CA PRO A 2 -19.91 -20.54 -4.44
C PRO A 2 -20.04 -20.45 -2.91
N ASN A 3 -20.13 -21.56 -2.17
CA ASN A 3 -20.42 -21.57 -0.72
C ASN A 3 -19.56 -22.58 0.08
N ALA A 4 -18.27 -22.73 -0.23
CA ALA A 4 -17.41 -23.60 0.58
C ALA A 4 -17.09 -22.95 1.93
N THR A 5 -17.35 -23.66 3.02
CA THR A 5 -16.98 -23.26 4.39
C THR A 5 -15.45 -23.36 4.59
N PRO A 6 -14.86 -22.64 5.55
CA PRO A 6 -13.41 -22.74 5.84
C PRO A 6 -12.94 -24.18 6.06
N ASN A 7 -13.75 -25.00 6.73
CA ASN A 7 -13.45 -26.42 6.96
C ASN A 7 -13.46 -27.25 5.66
N GLU A 8 -14.40 -26.99 4.76
CA GLU A 8 -14.46 -27.67 3.47
C GLU A 8 -13.27 -27.30 2.57
N VAL A 9 -12.85 -26.02 2.60
CA VAL A 9 -11.66 -25.56 1.89
C VAL A 9 -10.41 -26.20 2.47
N LEU A 10 -10.27 -26.26 3.79
CA LEU A 10 -9.14 -26.93 4.45
C LEU A 10 -9.05 -28.40 4.04
N LYS A 11 -10.17 -29.13 4.14
CA LYS A 11 -10.24 -30.54 3.76
C LYS A 11 -9.87 -30.75 2.30
N TYR A 12 -10.38 -29.91 1.41
CA TYR A 12 -10.04 -29.93 -0.01
C TYR A 12 -8.53 -29.72 -0.25
N ILE A 13 -7.91 -28.74 0.41
CA ILE A 13 -6.47 -28.46 0.29
C ILE A 13 -5.65 -29.63 0.83
N GLN A 14 -6.02 -30.19 1.99
CA GLN A 14 -5.36 -31.36 2.57
C GLN A 14 -5.42 -32.57 1.61
N GLU A 15 -6.60 -32.89 1.09
CA GLU A 15 -6.77 -33.98 0.15
C GLU A 15 -5.98 -33.77 -1.15
N ALA A 16 -5.92 -32.54 -1.65
CA ALA A 16 -5.12 -32.20 -2.83
C ALA A 16 -3.61 -32.38 -2.57
N TYR A 17 -3.12 -31.94 -1.41
CA TYR A 17 -1.73 -32.15 -0.99
C TYR A 17 -1.42 -33.64 -0.83
N HIS A 18 -2.27 -34.41 -0.17
CA HIS A 18 -2.09 -35.87 -0.02
C HIS A 18 -2.04 -36.57 -1.39
N LYS A 19 -2.96 -36.23 -2.31
CA LYS A 19 -2.95 -36.77 -3.68
C LYS A 19 -1.67 -36.41 -4.42
N TYR A 20 -1.18 -35.18 -4.28
CA TYR A 20 0.10 -34.78 -4.87
C TYR A 20 1.24 -35.65 -4.34
N TYR A 21 1.39 -35.79 -3.02
CA TYR A 21 2.42 -36.63 -2.42
C TYR A 21 2.33 -38.09 -2.87
N ASP A 22 1.12 -38.62 -3.00
CA ASP A 22 0.91 -39.99 -3.49
C ASP A 22 1.34 -40.17 -4.94
N SER A 23 1.12 -39.16 -5.80
CA SER A 23 1.54 -39.20 -7.20
C SER A 23 3.04 -38.94 -7.38
N ALA A 24 3.60 -37.98 -6.65
CA ALA A 24 4.98 -37.52 -6.80
C ALA A 24 6.00 -38.46 -6.15
N PHE A 25 5.61 -39.14 -5.05
CA PHE A 25 6.48 -40.03 -4.28
C PHE A 25 5.90 -41.44 -4.19
N TRP A 26 5.33 -41.94 -5.28
CA TRP A 26 4.77 -43.28 -5.32
C TRP A 26 5.84 -44.35 -5.06
N MET A 27 5.54 -45.35 -4.23
CA MET A 27 6.40 -46.51 -3.97
C MET A 27 5.67 -47.82 -4.25
N ARG A 28 6.42 -48.87 -4.61
CA ARG A 28 5.89 -50.20 -4.94
C ARG A 28 5.31 -50.92 -3.71
N ASP A 29 5.79 -50.61 -2.51
CA ASP A 29 5.35 -51.24 -1.27
C ASP A 29 4.10 -50.54 -0.72
N GLY A 30 2.98 -51.27 -0.70
CA GLY A 30 1.69 -50.76 -0.22
C GLY A 30 1.64 -50.51 1.29
N ALA A 31 2.44 -51.23 2.09
CA ALA A 31 2.48 -51.04 3.53
C ALA A 31 3.17 -49.71 3.89
N LEU A 32 4.28 -49.41 3.23
CA LEU A 32 4.97 -48.11 3.38
C LEU A 32 4.12 -46.93 2.88
N MET A 33 3.32 -47.14 1.81
CA MET A 33 2.36 -46.12 1.36
C MET A 33 1.25 -45.87 2.39
N ALA A 34 0.76 -46.91 3.06
CA ALA A 34 -0.26 -46.80 4.10
C ALA A 34 0.29 -46.09 5.35
N GLU A 35 1.47 -46.49 5.84
CA GLU A 35 2.14 -45.87 6.99
C GLU A 35 2.38 -44.37 6.75
N ARG A 36 2.88 -44.00 5.56
CA ARG A 36 3.04 -42.59 5.20
C ARG A 36 1.73 -41.82 5.23
N ARG A 37 0.65 -42.42 4.72
CA ARG A 37 -0.66 -41.77 4.68
C ARG A 37 -1.22 -41.55 6.09
N GLU A 38 -0.98 -42.48 7.00
CA GLU A 38 -1.32 -42.32 8.42
C GLU A 38 -0.54 -41.16 9.05
N LEU A 39 0.79 -41.10 8.83
CA LEU A 39 1.62 -39.99 9.30
C LEU A 39 1.14 -38.64 8.73
N LEU A 40 0.86 -38.56 7.43
CA LEU A 40 0.38 -37.32 6.80
C LEU A 40 -1.04 -36.91 7.25
N ALA A 41 -1.82 -37.83 7.80
CA ALA A 41 -3.13 -37.57 8.37
C ALA A 41 -3.06 -37.13 9.84
N GLU A 42 -1.89 -37.18 10.48
CA GLU A 42 -1.73 -36.70 11.85
C GLU A 42 -2.12 -35.21 11.98
N PRO A 43 -3.00 -34.87 12.94
CA PRO A 43 -3.38 -33.48 13.20
C PRO A 43 -2.16 -32.59 13.43
N GLY A 44 -2.09 -31.45 12.73
CA GLY A 44 -0.98 -30.51 12.83
C GLY A 44 0.19 -30.76 11.89
N LEU A 45 0.28 -31.93 11.22
CA LEU A 45 1.37 -32.21 10.29
C LEU A 45 1.15 -31.58 8.91
N THR A 46 -0.03 -31.80 8.32
CA THR A 46 -0.37 -31.28 6.98
C THR A 46 -1.26 -30.03 7.05
N ALA A 47 -2.03 -29.87 8.12
CA ALA A 47 -2.66 -28.60 8.43
C ALA A 47 -2.91 -28.44 9.93
N GLN A 48 -2.91 -27.18 10.38
CA GLN A 48 -3.33 -26.80 11.72
C GLN A 48 -4.85 -26.69 11.81
N GLU A 49 -5.38 -26.79 13.03
CA GLU A 49 -6.79 -26.52 13.30
C GLU A 49 -7.13 -25.07 12.92
N ILE A 50 -8.30 -24.87 12.31
CA ILE A 50 -8.77 -23.53 11.93
C ILE A 50 -9.17 -22.79 13.21
N LEU A 51 -8.39 -21.80 13.59
CA LEU A 51 -8.76 -20.84 14.62
C LEU A 51 -9.55 -19.70 13.98
N LEU A 52 -10.83 -19.58 14.33
CA LEU A 52 -11.69 -18.48 13.93
C LEU A 52 -11.68 -17.41 15.03
N GLU A 53 -10.99 -16.31 14.77
CA GLU A 53 -11.03 -15.13 15.65
C GLU A 53 -12.02 -14.11 15.11
N ALA A 54 -12.95 -13.67 15.95
CA ALA A 54 -13.85 -12.57 15.62
C ALA A 54 -13.10 -11.24 15.72
N VAL A 55 -12.66 -10.70 14.58
CA VAL A 55 -12.07 -9.36 14.53
C VAL A 55 -13.19 -8.32 14.59
N LEU A 56 -13.39 -7.71 15.76
CA LEU A 56 -14.32 -6.59 15.90
C LEU A 56 -13.87 -5.42 15.01
N ALA A 57 -14.78 -4.91 14.19
CA ALA A 57 -14.50 -3.77 13.33
C ALA A 57 -14.25 -2.52 14.19
N TYR A 58 -13.14 -1.83 13.94
CA TYR A 58 -12.89 -0.53 14.56
C TYR A 58 -13.88 0.49 14.00
N PRO A 59 -14.65 1.19 14.84
CA PRO A 59 -15.68 2.10 14.39
C PRO A 59 -15.06 3.29 13.64
N SER A 60 -15.57 3.52 12.44
CA SER A 60 -15.42 4.76 11.70
C SER A 60 -16.28 5.82 12.39
N ALA A 61 -15.63 6.81 12.99
CA ALA A 61 -16.29 7.71 13.94
C ALA A 61 -16.19 9.20 13.56
N VAL A 62 -15.15 9.59 12.81
CA VAL A 62 -14.85 11.00 12.55
C VAL A 62 -14.94 11.28 11.04
N PRO A 63 -15.93 12.06 10.57
CA PRO A 63 -15.98 12.48 9.17
C PRO A 63 -14.66 13.12 8.72
N VAL A 64 -14.21 12.83 7.49
CA VAL A 64 -12.97 13.42 6.94
C VAL A 64 -13.01 14.95 6.96
N ALA A 65 -14.17 15.56 6.73
CA ALA A 65 -14.33 17.01 6.77
C ALA A 65 -14.02 17.60 8.14
N GLU A 66 -14.56 17.01 9.21
CA GLU A 66 -14.31 17.43 10.59
C GLU A 66 -12.83 17.27 10.96
N ALA A 67 -12.22 16.13 10.61
CA ALA A 67 -10.80 15.91 10.88
C ALA A 67 -9.88 16.87 10.10
N CYS A 68 -10.26 17.26 8.88
CA CYS A 68 -9.53 18.25 8.10
C CYS A 68 -9.66 19.65 8.68
N GLU A 69 -10.86 20.05 9.09
CA GLU A 69 -11.13 21.34 9.74
C GLU A 69 -10.30 21.48 11.02
N GLU A 70 -10.31 20.45 11.89
CA GLU A 70 -9.52 20.41 13.11
C GLU A 70 -8.00 20.47 12.82
N ALA A 71 -7.55 19.88 11.72
CA ALA A 71 -6.16 19.93 11.27
C ALA A 71 -5.78 21.25 10.58
N GLY A 72 -6.69 22.23 10.47
CA GLY A 72 -6.46 23.52 9.80
C GLY A 72 -6.35 23.42 8.28
N LEU A 73 -6.91 22.37 7.67
CA LEU A 73 -6.95 22.18 6.23
C LEU A 73 -8.22 22.82 5.63
N PRO A 74 -8.12 23.40 4.42
CA PRO A 74 -9.28 24.01 3.78
C PRO A 74 -10.29 22.92 3.31
N PRO A 75 -11.58 23.26 3.19
CA PRO A 75 -12.64 22.31 2.82
C PRO A 75 -12.41 21.58 1.48
N SER A 76 -11.74 22.23 0.53
CA SER A 76 -11.37 21.64 -0.77
C SER A 76 -10.40 20.46 -0.66
N VAL A 77 -9.61 20.38 0.41
CA VAL A 77 -8.78 19.19 0.71
C VAL A 77 -9.67 18.06 1.21
N ALA A 78 -10.61 18.35 2.11
CA ALA A 78 -11.52 17.36 2.69
C ALA A 78 -12.40 16.68 1.62
N GLU A 79 -12.88 17.46 0.64
CA GLU A 79 -13.70 16.96 -0.48
C GLU A 79 -13.01 15.83 -1.26
N HIS A 80 -11.69 15.94 -1.43
CA HIS A 80 -10.92 14.99 -2.23
C HIS A 80 -10.25 13.90 -1.39
N LEU A 81 -9.87 14.18 -0.14
CA LEU A 81 -9.05 13.29 0.68
C LEU A 81 -9.69 11.91 0.88
N GLY A 82 -10.98 11.86 1.21
CA GLY A 82 -11.72 10.61 1.36
C GLY A 82 -11.72 9.79 0.08
N ARG A 83 -12.06 10.43 -1.05
CA ARG A 83 -12.13 9.79 -2.37
C ARG A 83 -10.78 9.30 -2.86
N VAL A 84 -9.69 10.03 -2.59
CA VAL A 84 -8.35 9.62 -2.98
C VAL A 84 -7.90 8.39 -2.17
N VAL A 85 -8.01 8.44 -0.84
CA VAL A 85 -7.49 7.37 0.04
C VAL A 85 -8.40 6.15 0.03
N PHE A 86 -9.71 6.34 0.20
CA PHE A 86 -10.68 5.26 0.42
C PHE A 86 -11.47 4.91 -0.85
N GLY A 87 -11.67 5.88 -1.75
CA GLY A 87 -12.45 5.70 -3.00
C GLY A 87 -13.85 6.29 -2.93
N GLU A 88 -14.26 6.73 -1.74
CA GLU A 88 -15.57 7.28 -1.43
C GLU A 88 -15.46 8.27 -0.27
N ASN A 89 -16.56 8.92 0.07
CA ASN A 89 -16.62 9.69 1.32
C ASN A 89 -16.60 8.71 2.49
N TYR A 90 -15.62 8.85 3.37
CA TYR A 90 -15.33 7.89 4.43
C TYR A 90 -15.22 8.61 5.78
N SER A 91 -15.65 7.96 6.86
CA SER A 91 -15.38 8.42 8.21
C SER A 91 -14.14 7.73 8.76
N LEU A 92 -13.16 8.50 9.18
CA LEU A 92 -11.92 8.04 9.78
C LEU A 92 -12.18 7.35 11.13
N ARG A 93 -11.33 6.39 11.45
CA ARG A 93 -11.19 5.88 12.81
C ARG A 93 -10.55 6.97 13.67
N LYS A 94 -10.86 6.98 14.98
CA LYS A 94 -10.36 8.01 15.91
C LYS A 94 -8.84 8.24 15.82
N HIS A 95 -8.07 7.15 15.79
CA HIS A 95 -6.60 7.22 15.71
C HIS A 95 -6.08 7.70 14.33
N GLN A 96 -6.85 7.56 13.26
CA GLN A 96 -6.51 8.11 11.94
C GLN A 96 -6.74 9.61 11.91
N ALA A 97 -7.88 10.08 12.44
CA ALA A 97 -8.17 11.50 12.61
C ALA A 97 -7.15 12.19 13.52
N GLN A 98 -6.85 11.59 14.67
CA GLN A 98 -5.84 12.13 15.59
C GLN A 98 -4.44 12.16 14.98
N SER A 99 -4.08 11.16 14.16
CA SER A 99 -2.81 11.20 13.42
C SER A 99 -2.74 12.35 12.41
N LEU A 100 -3.86 12.67 11.74
CA LEU A 100 -3.96 13.81 10.83
C LEU A 100 -3.73 15.12 11.59
N VAL A 101 -4.51 15.38 12.64
CA VAL A 101 -4.44 16.60 13.44
C VAL A 101 -3.05 16.76 14.06
N THR A 102 -2.55 15.73 14.76
CA THR A 102 -1.24 15.78 15.43
C THR A 102 -0.10 15.98 14.43
N SER A 103 -0.11 15.29 13.28
CA SER A 103 0.97 15.45 12.30
C SER A 103 1.00 16.88 11.73
N LEU A 104 -0.17 17.45 11.42
CA LEU A 104 -0.27 18.76 10.79
C LEU A 104 -0.16 19.93 11.76
N ALA A 105 -0.01 19.67 13.06
CA ALA A 105 0.20 20.71 14.05
C ALA A 105 1.35 21.67 13.68
N PRO A 106 1.30 22.94 14.14
CA PRO A 106 2.37 23.92 13.95
C PRO A 106 3.76 23.41 14.35
N ASN A 107 4.80 24.00 13.77
CA ASN A 107 6.18 23.55 14.01
C ASN A 107 6.63 23.68 15.48
N ASP A 108 6.06 24.64 16.20
CA ASP A 108 6.28 24.95 17.61
C ASP A 108 5.32 24.21 18.56
N ALA A 109 4.42 23.38 18.03
CA ALA A 109 3.49 22.61 18.83
C ALA A 109 4.22 21.57 19.71
N PRO A 110 3.77 21.35 20.96
CA PRO A 110 4.40 20.39 21.87
C PRO A 110 4.28 18.93 21.40
N THR A 111 3.28 18.62 20.58
CA THR A 111 2.99 17.28 20.06
C THR A 111 2.83 17.31 18.56
N ARG A 112 3.74 16.64 17.84
CA ARG A 112 3.72 16.59 16.37
C ARG A 112 4.06 15.23 15.76
N ASN A 113 4.78 14.41 16.52
CA ASN A 113 5.19 13.08 16.11
C ASN A 113 4.12 12.07 16.54
N VAL A 114 3.72 11.19 15.62
CA VAL A 114 2.66 10.21 15.86
C VAL A 114 3.27 8.84 16.09
N VAL A 115 2.90 8.19 17.19
CA VAL A 115 3.13 6.77 17.44
C VAL A 115 1.78 6.08 17.51
N VAL A 116 1.56 5.06 16.68
CA VAL A 116 0.29 4.33 16.62
C VAL A 116 0.48 2.91 17.16
N THR A 117 -0.05 2.65 18.35
CA THR A 117 -0.08 1.33 18.97
C THR A 117 -1.49 0.74 18.84
N SER A 118 -1.68 -0.20 17.91
CA SER A 118 -2.98 -0.86 17.71
C SER A 118 -2.83 -2.25 17.10
N GLY A 119 -3.88 -3.06 17.19
CA GLY A 119 -3.91 -4.44 16.67
C GLY A 119 -3.84 -4.52 15.15
N THR A 120 -3.62 -5.71 14.61
CA THR A 120 -3.68 -5.96 13.17
C THR A 120 -5.10 -5.65 12.64
N GLY A 121 -5.22 -5.13 11.41
CA GLY A 121 -6.53 -4.76 10.83
C GLY A 121 -7.13 -3.45 11.37
N SER A 122 -6.50 -2.80 12.36
CA SER A 122 -6.98 -1.54 12.95
C SER A 122 -6.91 -0.33 12.03
N GLY A 123 -6.24 -0.43 10.87
CA GLY A 123 -6.11 0.69 9.91
C GLY A 123 -4.94 1.62 10.21
N LYS A 124 -3.86 1.08 10.80
CA LYS A 124 -2.59 1.78 11.02
C LYS A 124 -2.01 2.41 9.75
N THR A 125 -2.22 1.76 8.61
CA THR A 125 -1.73 2.24 7.32
C THR A 125 -2.29 3.62 7.02
N GLU A 126 -3.58 3.79 7.20
CA GLU A 126 -4.26 5.03 6.89
C GLU A 126 -3.88 6.14 7.89
N SER A 127 -3.41 5.82 9.09
CA SER A 127 -2.90 6.82 10.04
C SER A 127 -1.71 7.60 9.49
N PHE A 128 -0.81 7.01 8.70
CA PHE A 128 0.27 7.78 8.06
C PHE A 128 -0.10 8.22 6.64
N LEU A 129 -0.91 7.43 5.92
CA LEU A 129 -1.25 7.74 4.53
C LEU A 129 -2.17 8.96 4.42
N VAL A 130 -3.19 9.08 5.29
CA VAL A 130 -4.13 10.20 5.30
C VAL A 130 -3.39 11.54 5.48
N PRO A 131 -2.52 11.75 6.49
CA PRO A 131 -1.74 12.97 6.61
C PRO A 131 -0.85 13.27 5.40
N VAL A 132 -0.19 12.25 4.83
CA VAL A 132 0.69 12.44 3.65
C VAL A 132 -0.12 12.92 2.45
N ILE A 133 -1.24 12.27 2.14
CA ILE A 133 -2.11 12.66 1.02
C ILE A 133 -2.74 14.03 1.28
N ALA A 134 -3.15 14.34 2.50
CA ALA A 134 -3.71 15.64 2.86
C ALA A 134 -2.73 16.79 2.61
N ARG A 135 -1.45 16.64 2.99
CA ARG A 135 -0.39 17.62 2.68
C ARG A 135 -0.18 17.78 1.17
N LEU A 136 -0.18 16.67 0.43
CA LEU A 136 -0.03 16.71 -1.02
C LEU A 136 -1.19 17.42 -1.71
N LEU A 137 -2.43 17.20 -1.25
CA LEU A 137 -3.61 17.92 -1.72
C LEU A 137 -3.50 19.41 -1.40
N ALA A 138 -3.14 19.77 -0.16
CA ALA A 138 -2.98 21.15 0.28
C ALA A 138 -1.93 21.91 -0.55
N GLU A 139 -0.77 21.31 -0.82
CA GLU A 139 0.27 21.89 -1.68
C GLU A 139 -0.20 22.10 -3.12
N ARG A 140 -1.18 21.32 -3.58
CA ARG A 140 -1.64 21.27 -4.98
C ARG A 140 -2.94 22.03 -5.22
N LEU A 141 -3.49 22.72 -4.20
CA LEU A 141 -4.72 23.50 -4.31
C LEU A 141 -4.65 24.61 -5.37
N GLY A 142 -3.49 25.24 -5.53
CA GLY A 142 -3.30 26.29 -6.54
C GLY A 142 -3.27 25.72 -7.96
N SER A 143 -2.46 24.68 -8.18
CA SER A 143 -2.38 23.96 -9.45
C SER A 143 -1.58 22.66 -9.28
N VAL A 144 -2.03 21.60 -9.94
CA VAL A 144 -1.27 20.34 -10.07
C VAL A 144 -0.10 20.46 -11.05
N GLY A 145 -0.09 21.53 -11.85
CA GLY A 145 0.80 21.74 -12.98
C GLY A 145 0.24 21.14 -14.28
N SER A 146 0.71 21.67 -15.41
CA SER A 146 0.34 21.23 -16.74
C SER A 146 1.58 21.02 -17.61
N GLY A 147 1.50 20.10 -18.56
CA GLY A 147 2.59 19.80 -19.49
C GLY A 147 2.76 18.30 -19.70
N THR A 148 3.90 17.91 -20.25
CA THR A 148 4.25 16.52 -20.53
C THR A 148 5.49 16.10 -19.75
N LEU A 149 5.56 14.83 -19.37
CA LEU A 149 6.76 14.28 -18.74
C LEU A 149 7.96 14.36 -19.70
N ASN A 150 9.12 14.66 -19.15
CA ASN A 150 10.38 14.49 -19.89
C ASN A 150 10.73 13.00 -19.91
N GLN A 151 10.37 12.32 -20.98
CA GLN A 151 10.64 10.90 -21.21
C GLN A 151 12.08 10.70 -21.70
N TRP A 152 13.06 11.01 -20.84
CA TRP A 152 14.47 10.92 -21.17
C TRP A 152 14.90 9.50 -21.63
N TRP A 153 14.18 8.47 -21.20
CA TRP A 153 14.42 7.07 -21.62
C TRP A 153 14.04 6.77 -23.07
N GLU A 154 13.27 7.64 -23.73
CA GLU A 154 12.93 7.50 -25.16
C GLU A 154 13.93 8.24 -26.08
N ARG A 155 14.88 8.98 -25.50
CA ARG A 155 15.83 9.81 -26.24
C ARG A 155 17.22 9.15 -26.33
N PRO A 156 17.96 9.36 -27.43
CA PRO A 156 19.35 8.95 -27.52
C PRO A 156 20.20 9.69 -26.47
N TRP A 157 20.89 8.94 -25.59
CA TRP A 157 21.71 9.50 -24.49
C TRP A 157 22.82 10.45 -24.98
N SER A 158 23.30 10.25 -26.21
CA SER A 158 24.43 10.99 -26.80
C SER A 158 24.17 12.49 -27.02
N GLN A 159 22.97 12.99 -26.75
CA GLN A 159 22.59 14.40 -26.98
C GLN A 159 22.28 15.19 -25.71
N GLU A 160 22.31 14.59 -24.50
CA GLU A 160 22.01 15.32 -23.27
C GLU A 160 23.26 16.00 -22.68
N THR A 161 23.30 17.33 -22.73
CA THR A 161 24.38 18.15 -22.13
C THR A 161 24.05 18.65 -20.71
N HIS A 162 22.80 18.50 -20.26
CA HIS A 162 22.32 18.92 -18.94
C HIS A 162 21.30 17.92 -18.39
N TRP A 163 21.35 17.65 -17.08
CA TRP A 163 20.38 16.79 -16.41
C TRP A 163 18.99 17.43 -16.37
N ASN A 164 18.00 16.75 -16.94
CA ASN A 164 16.60 17.13 -16.90
C ASN A 164 15.75 16.05 -16.23
N GLY A 165 15.27 16.32 -15.02
CA GLY A 165 14.41 15.36 -14.31
C GLY A 165 13.11 15.06 -15.07
N ILE A 166 12.49 13.91 -14.78
CA ILE A 166 11.24 13.43 -15.42
C ILE A 166 10.09 14.45 -15.45
N ARG A 167 10.08 15.41 -14.50
CA ARG A 167 9.05 16.45 -14.37
C ARG A 167 9.48 17.83 -14.88
N SER A 168 10.61 17.95 -15.58
CA SER A 168 11.09 19.26 -16.07
C SER A 168 10.13 19.93 -17.06
N GLY A 169 9.30 19.15 -17.77
CA GLY A 169 8.27 19.66 -18.68
C GLY A 169 6.94 20.04 -18.02
N ILE A 170 6.82 19.96 -16.69
CA ILE A 170 5.60 20.35 -15.96
C ILE A 170 5.75 21.79 -15.47
N ILE A 171 4.83 22.65 -15.90
CA ILE A 171 4.80 24.09 -15.59
C ILE A 171 3.66 24.37 -14.62
N GLY A 172 3.87 25.31 -13.69
CA GLY A 172 2.82 25.81 -12.79
C GLY A 172 2.39 24.83 -11.69
N GLY A 173 3.12 23.73 -11.49
CA GLY A 173 2.92 22.84 -10.33
C GLY A 173 4.03 23.02 -9.29
N PRO A 174 3.85 22.50 -8.05
CA PRO A 174 4.87 22.62 -7.01
C PRO A 174 6.22 22.03 -7.40
N THR A 175 7.27 22.66 -6.88
CA THR A 175 8.67 22.26 -7.06
C THR A 175 8.86 20.77 -6.80
N PRO A 176 9.38 20.01 -7.79
CA PRO A 176 9.71 18.61 -7.64
C PRO A 176 10.62 18.34 -6.44
N ALA A 177 10.13 17.62 -5.43
CA ALA A 177 10.98 17.07 -4.36
C ALA A 177 10.33 15.84 -3.71
N VAL A 178 11.07 15.18 -2.80
CA VAL A 178 10.55 14.10 -1.95
C VAL A 178 9.74 14.73 -0.81
N ARG A 179 8.49 14.27 -0.61
CA ARG A 179 7.60 14.75 0.46
C ARG A 179 7.40 13.77 1.60
N ALA A 180 7.59 12.48 1.32
CA ALA A 180 7.49 11.43 2.31
C ALA A 180 8.44 10.29 1.93
N LEU A 181 9.07 9.70 2.94
CA LEU A 181 9.84 8.46 2.84
C LEU A 181 9.18 7.44 3.78
N LEU A 182 8.77 6.30 3.24
CA LEU A 182 8.15 5.23 4.00
C LEU A 182 9.13 4.07 4.09
N LEU A 183 9.46 3.67 5.31
CA LEU A 183 10.39 2.58 5.59
C LEU A 183 9.60 1.38 6.12
N TYR A 184 9.80 0.23 5.49
CA TYR A 184 9.19 -1.03 5.90
C TYR A 184 10.28 -2.07 6.17
N PRO A 185 10.07 -2.97 7.14
CA PRO A 185 11.06 -3.97 7.49
C PRO A 185 11.18 -5.10 6.46
N THR A 186 10.16 -5.32 5.61
CA THR A 186 10.14 -6.44 4.65
C THR A 186 9.54 -6.05 3.30
N ASN A 187 10.01 -6.70 2.22
CA ASN A 187 9.51 -6.47 0.87
C ASN A 187 8.02 -6.80 0.69
N ALA A 188 7.51 -7.84 1.38
CA ALA A 188 6.11 -8.23 1.30
C ALA A 188 5.17 -7.10 1.77
N LEU A 189 5.54 -6.40 2.85
CA LEU A 189 4.79 -5.25 3.33
C LEU A 189 4.85 -4.08 2.33
N VAL A 190 6.01 -3.86 1.72
CA VAL A 190 6.19 -2.83 0.69
C VAL A 190 5.24 -3.08 -0.50
N GLU A 191 5.13 -4.33 -0.97
CA GLU A 191 4.27 -4.65 -2.12
C GLU A 191 2.78 -4.36 -1.87
N ASP A 192 2.26 -4.70 -0.69
CA ASP A 192 0.87 -4.34 -0.32
C ASP A 192 0.68 -2.82 -0.31
N GLN A 193 1.66 -2.07 0.22
CA GLN A 193 1.58 -0.62 0.30
C GLN A 193 1.71 0.05 -1.09
N VAL A 194 2.53 -0.50 -1.98
CA VAL A 194 2.65 -0.04 -3.37
C VAL A 194 1.31 -0.17 -4.10
N ALA A 195 0.59 -1.28 -3.91
CA ALA A 195 -0.74 -1.46 -4.50
C ALA A 195 -1.73 -0.40 -4.00
N ARG A 196 -1.69 -0.05 -2.71
CA ARG A 196 -2.52 1.01 -2.12
C ARG A 196 -2.17 2.40 -2.67
N LEU A 197 -0.89 2.76 -2.69
CA LEU A 197 -0.41 4.03 -3.25
C LEU A 197 -0.79 4.18 -4.73
N ARG A 198 -0.72 3.09 -5.50
CA ARG A 198 -1.13 3.07 -6.90
C ARG A 198 -2.63 3.39 -7.05
N ARG A 199 -3.49 2.79 -6.23
CA ARG A 199 -4.94 3.08 -6.24
C ARG A 199 -5.21 4.55 -5.90
N ALA A 200 -4.56 5.08 -4.87
CA ALA A 200 -4.69 6.49 -4.51
C ALA A 200 -4.22 7.43 -5.63
N ALA A 201 -3.09 7.13 -6.27
CA ALA A 201 -2.57 7.91 -7.38
C ALA A 201 -3.53 7.91 -8.59
N PHE A 202 -4.11 6.77 -8.93
CA PHE A 202 -5.10 6.69 -10.01
C PHE A 202 -6.37 7.47 -9.70
N ARG A 203 -6.90 7.35 -8.48
CA ARG A 203 -8.08 8.12 -8.04
C ARG A 203 -7.81 9.61 -8.09
N ALA A 204 -6.66 10.04 -7.58
CA ALA A 204 -6.26 11.44 -7.63
C ALA A 204 -6.10 11.95 -9.07
N LYS A 205 -5.49 11.15 -9.96
CA LYS A 205 -5.39 11.49 -11.39
C LYS A 205 -6.77 11.63 -12.05
N ALA A 206 -7.71 10.75 -11.72
CA ALA A 206 -9.07 10.82 -12.25
C ALA A 206 -9.81 12.10 -11.82
N ILE A 207 -9.56 12.57 -10.59
CA ILE A 207 -10.15 13.79 -10.04
C ILE A 207 -9.51 15.04 -10.66
N HIS A 208 -8.17 15.09 -10.76
CA HIS A 208 -7.44 16.31 -11.14
C HIS A 208 -7.00 16.36 -12.61
N GLY A 209 -7.26 15.32 -13.41
CA GLY A 209 -6.80 15.18 -14.80
C GLY A 209 -5.29 14.92 -14.96
N GLN A 210 -4.48 15.24 -13.95
CA GLN A 210 -3.04 15.03 -13.91
C GLN A 210 -2.63 14.31 -12.61
N PRO A 211 -1.47 13.62 -12.57
CA PRO A 211 -1.00 12.97 -11.35
C PRO A 211 -0.77 13.96 -10.21
N LEU A 212 -1.50 13.79 -9.10
CA LEU A 212 -1.32 14.58 -7.87
C LEU A 212 0.07 14.40 -7.25
N PHE A 213 0.59 13.17 -7.29
CA PHE A 213 1.89 12.80 -6.78
C PHE A 213 2.51 11.65 -7.59
N TYR A 214 3.81 11.46 -7.37
CA TYR A 214 4.61 10.39 -7.96
C TYR A 214 5.26 9.63 -6.81
N PHE A 215 5.42 8.32 -6.95
CA PHE A 215 6.07 7.48 -5.94
C PHE A 215 6.96 6.45 -6.63
N GLY A 216 7.94 5.96 -5.89
CA GLY A 216 8.86 4.93 -6.35
C GLY A 216 9.24 4.02 -5.20
N ARG A 217 9.76 2.84 -5.53
CA ARG A 217 10.30 1.88 -4.57
C ARG A 217 11.80 1.79 -4.76
N TYR A 218 12.54 1.91 -3.66
CA TYR A 218 13.97 1.64 -3.63
C TYR A 218 14.21 0.33 -2.88
N THR A 219 14.83 -0.65 -3.53
CA THR A 219 15.11 -1.98 -2.94
C THR A 219 16.60 -2.27 -2.82
N GLY A 220 17.48 -1.31 -3.15
CA GLY A 220 18.92 -1.53 -3.25
C GLY A 220 19.35 -2.46 -4.39
N ALA A 221 18.41 -3.16 -5.05
CA ALA A 221 18.65 -4.07 -6.15
C ALA A 221 18.90 -3.37 -7.50
N THR A 222 18.88 -2.04 -7.54
CA THR A 222 19.35 -1.30 -8.72
C THR A 222 20.84 -1.61 -8.86
N PRO A 223 21.30 -2.27 -9.94
CA PRO A 223 22.70 -2.53 -10.13
C PRO A 223 23.40 -1.17 -10.23
N GLY A 224 24.14 -0.78 -9.20
CA GLY A 224 25.16 0.26 -9.29
C GLY A 224 26.38 -0.21 -10.09
N GLY A 225 26.20 -1.21 -10.96
CA GLY A 225 27.21 -1.63 -11.91
C GLY A 225 27.14 -0.71 -13.11
N THR A 226 28.30 -0.24 -13.54
CA THR A 226 28.63 0.46 -14.79
C THR A 226 28.29 -0.37 -16.05
N PHE A 227 27.18 -1.11 -16.05
CA PHE A 227 26.75 -1.92 -17.17
C PHE A 227 25.87 -1.08 -18.08
N PHE A 228 26.50 -0.42 -19.04
CA PHE A 228 25.82 0.11 -20.20
C PHE A 228 25.28 -1.08 -21.03
N PRO A 229 23.97 -1.13 -21.35
CA PRO A 229 23.46 -2.14 -22.27
C PRO A 229 24.17 -1.95 -23.62
N ARG A 230 24.74 -3.04 -24.16
CA ARG A 230 25.34 -3.02 -25.49
C ARG A 230 24.23 -2.87 -26.52
N SER A 231 24.45 -1.93 -27.44
CA SER A 231 23.65 -1.67 -28.65
C SER A 231 23.47 -2.91 -29.50
#